data_AF-A0A847LH98-F1
#
_entry.id   AF-A0A847LH98-F1
#
_cell.length_a   1.000
_cell.length_b   1.000
_cell.length_c   1.000
_cell.angle_alpha   90.00
_cell.angle_beta   90.00
_cell.angle_gamma   90.00
#
_symmetry.space_group_name_H-M   'P 1'
#
loop_
_entity.id
_entity.type
_entity.pdbx_description
1 polymer ?
#
loop_
_entity_poly.entity_id
_entity_poly.type
_entity_poly.pdbx_seq_one_letter_code
_entity_poly.pdbx_strand_id
1 'polypeptide(L)'
;MTAHHRHAHGERNRPHGFSLLEVLIAFLILVGTVIGIIQVSRQGGYATESFSSEHFTAMFVSQKVLEDINHRVDQNPHYFTDLIHLAGGEKKGVVDGEHPLFSLLENTDNFSQLDPAEDDPIRQESGSVYRQLKHFKVQVSSSFVPGAGGAALPNLLEVTVAVFWKDPDRGVEQVYRVSQFLSGINEDAFADPSQPPPAPFSDAQVAYELWYTVPPAERTSAVTLGEFLAANGGDREVVIAVGQCFAAEEAYVATTASDGSDITALEAEKSRAGADVRARLQAQEKLAELYELKAAGGFQALARVARFVPFLGSRALTRAQMGKYLGVFRTPIAYCMLRGMSLTGRVLLLSKAAETEFRGLLAPGHFEHLPPRKQIPTARRILDQMKLRILMGEEPDKTLDNLKKTIASYQTLFKGRNPAFLDYLSREAQIARSVSTLKAFYGNGNGLAGQAEKVRALPVHFSAAAEKLYPATIDDAVTQAAAASAAPTRAHVVRVPAGSQGGVTTPTEPATTEPATTEPITTDPTTTDPTTSETLTTEPSTTEPSMTEPSTTDLPAMAEPGTTDPTTEPVAP
;
A
#
# COMPACT_ATOMS: atom_id res chain seq x y z
N MET A 1 -27.93 28.45 59.55
CA MET A 1 -28.65 27.47 60.39
C MET A 1 -29.43 26.54 59.48
N THR A 2 -28.95 25.30 59.36
CA THR A 2 -29.65 24.04 59.04
C THR A 2 -30.99 24.06 58.26
N ALA A 3 -31.01 23.39 57.08
CA ALA A 3 -32.00 22.34 56.77
C ALA A 3 -31.64 21.53 55.50
N HIS A 4 -31.39 20.24 55.71
CA HIS A 4 -31.61 19.06 54.86
C HIS A 4 -31.51 19.11 53.32
N HIS A 5 -30.45 18.50 52.78
CA HIS A 5 -30.47 17.84 51.47
C HIS A 5 -30.74 16.34 51.64
N ARG A 6 -31.87 15.88 51.10
CA ARG A 6 -32.18 14.45 50.88
C ARG A 6 -31.54 13.97 49.58
N HIS A 7 -31.04 12.74 49.65
CA HIS A 7 -30.65 11.88 48.54
C HIS A 7 -31.72 11.81 47.43
N ALA A 8 -31.26 11.89 46.18
CA ALA A 8 -31.93 11.28 45.04
C ALA A 8 -30.86 10.51 44.24
N HIS A 9 -30.84 9.19 44.41
CA HIS A 9 -30.13 8.28 43.53
C HIS A 9 -30.81 8.32 42.17
N GLY A 10 -30.17 8.94 41.19
CA GLY A 10 -30.48 8.71 39.78
C GLY A 10 -29.82 7.42 39.32
N GLU A 11 -30.60 6.34 39.24
CA GLU A 11 -30.22 5.15 38.48
C GLU A 11 -30.07 5.56 37.01
N ARG A 12 -28.80 5.69 36.59
CA ARG A 12 -28.47 5.79 35.17
C ARG A 12 -28.63 4.40 34.56
N ASN A 13 -29.64 4.26 33.69
CA ASN A 13 -29.71 3.20 32.68
C ASN A 13 -28.36 3.15 31.94
N ARG A 14 -27.54 2.16 32.25
CA ARG A 14 -26.37 1.80 31.45
C ARG A 14 -26.89 1.03 30.24
N PRO A 15 -26.42 1.28 29.01
CA PRO A 15 -26.62 0.32 27.93
C PRO A 15 -25.94 -0.97 28.38
N HIS A 16 -26.73 -2.05 28.53
CA HIS A 16 -26.22 -3.37 28.85
C HIS A 16 -25.35 -3.85 27.68
N GLY A 17 -24.05 -3.56 27.75
CA GLY A 17 -23.08 -4.27 26.93
C GLY A 17 -23.10 -5.73 27.33
N PHE A 18 -23.25 -6.63 26.37
CA PHE A 18 -23.21 -8.07 26.62
C PHE A 18 -21.92 -8.41 27.35
N SER A 19 -22.04 -9.08 28.50
CA SER A 19 -20.89 -9.64 29.19
C SER A 19 -20.24 -10.72 28.32
N LEU A 20 -18.92 -10.93 28.47
CA LEU A 20 -18.20 -12.01 27.78
C LEU A 20 -18.91 -13.37 27.99
N LEU A 21 -19.50 -13.57 29.17
CA LEU A 21 -20.29 -14.74 29.50
C LEU A 21 -21.56 -14.84 28.64
N GLU A 22 -22.27 -13.75 28.41
CA GLU A 22 -23.45 -13.71 27.53
C GLU A 22 -23.07 -13.90 26.06
N VAL A 23 -21.92 -13.36 25.61
CA VAL A 23 -21.40 -13.63 24.26
C VAL A 23 -21.01 -15.10 24.12
N LEU A 24 -20.38 -15.69 25.13
CA LEU A 24 -20.00 -17.11 25.14
C LEU A 24 -21.23 -18.02 25.18
N ILE A 25 -22.25 -17.66 25.96
CA ILE A 25 -23.54 -18.37 25.98
C ILE A 25 -24.27 -18.23 24.64
N ALA A 26 -24.30 -17.03 24.05
CA ALA A 26 -24.89 -16.82 22.73
C ALA A 26 -24.16 -17.63 21.64
N PHE A 27 -22.82 -17.72 21.73
CA PHE A 27 -22.02 -18.54 20.82
C PHE A 27 -22.26 -20.03 21.04
N LEU A 28 -22.38 -20.49 22.29
CA LEU A 28 -22.74 -21.88 22.61
C LEU A 28 -24.16 -22.24 22.13
N ILE A 29 -25.11 -21.32 22.25
CA ILE A 29 -26.46 -21.49 21.72
C ILE A 29 -26.41 -21.58 20.20
N LEU A 30 -25.69 -20.66 19.53
CA LEU A 30 -25.51 -20.65 18.08
C LEU A 30 -24.87 -21.95 17.56
N VAL A 31 -23.81 -22.42 18.22
CA VAL A 31 -23.16 -23.70 17.94
C VAL A 31 -24.15 -24.85 18.16
N GLY A 32 -24.95 -24.80 19.22
CA GLY A 32 -26.04 -25.75 19.47
C GLY A 32 -27.11 -25.77 18.37
N THR A 33 -27.51 -24.61 17.85
CA THR A 33 -28.48 -24.53 16.74
C THR A 33 -27.88 -25.02 15.43
N VAL A 34 -26.61 -24.72 15.15
CA VAL A 34 -25.89 -25.24 13.98
C VAL A 34 -25.78 -26.77 14.06
N ILE A 35 -25.44 -27.33 15.23
CA ILE A 35 -25.43 -28.78 15.47
C ILE A 35 -26.83 -29.37 15.29
N GLY A 36 -27.88 -28.69 15.77
CA GLY A 36 -29.27 -29.09 15.59
C GLY A 36 -29.71 -29.13 14.12
N ILE A 37 -29.36 -28.11 13.34
CA ILE A 37 -29.62 -28.05 11.89
C ILE A 37 -28.86 -29.17 11.16
N ILE A 38 -27.59 -29.39 11.52
CA ILE A 38 -26.77 -30.46 10.95
C ILE A 38 -27.36 -31.84 11.27
N GLN A 39 -27.86 -32.05 12.49
CA GLN A 39 -28.55 -33.29 12.87
C GLN A 39 -29.87 -33.51 12.13
N VAL A 40 -30.63 -32.46 11.84
CA VAL A 40 -31.84 -32.55 11.01
C VAL A 40 -31.49 -32.88 9.55
N SER A 41 -30.37 -32.37 9.02
CA SER A 41 -29.87 -32.75 7.69
C SER A 41 -29.29 -34.18 7.60
N ARG A 42 -29.01 -34.85 8.74
CA ARG A 42 -28.54 -36.26 8.77
C ARG A 42 -29.59 -37.29 8.29
N GLN A 43 -30.86 -36.92 8.15
CA GLN A 43 -31.88 -37.84 7.61
C GLN A 43 -31.81 -37.97 6.07
N GLY A 44 -31.06 -37.11 5.39
CA GLY A 44 -30.93 -37.11 3.94
C GLY A 44 -29.61 -37.68 3.43
N GLY A 45 -29.34 -38.97 3.64
CA GLY A 45 -28.56 -39.85 2.74
C GLY A 45 -27.18 -39.47 2.18
N TYR A 46 -26.55 -38.37 2.58
CA TYR A 46 -25.19 -38.04 2.16
C TYR A 46 -24.20 -38.54 3.21
N ALA A 47 -23.24 -39.35 2.78
CA ALA A 47 -22.07 -39.71 3.59
C ALA A 47 -21.17 -38.47 3.75
N THR A 48 -21.60 -37.54 4.60
CA THR A 48 -20.83 -36.36 4.99
C THR A 48 -19.90 -36.74 6.13
N GLU A 49 -18.63 -36.32 6.05
CA GLU A 49 -17.73 -36.31 7.20
C GLU A 49 -18.46 -35.71 8.41
N SER A 50 -18.57 -36.48 9.49
CA SER A 50 -19.19 -36.00 10.72
C SER A 50 -18.26 -34.97 11.37
N PHE A 51 -18.61 -33.68 11.30
CA PHE A 51 -17.90 -32.64 12.05
C PHE A 51 -17.97 -32.94 13.55
N SER A 52 -16.83 -33.27 14.16
CA SER A 52 -16.69 -33.52 15.60
C SER A 52 -16.38 -32.23 16.37
N SER A 53 -16.47 -32.25 17.70
CA SER A 53 -16.02 -31.15 18.57
C SER A 53 -14.55 -30.79 18.32
N GLU A 54 -13.72 -31.78 18.02
CA GLU A 54 -12.31 -31.61 17.70
C GLU A 54 -12.13 -30.94 16.35
N HIS A 55 -13.00 -31.21 15.38
CA HIS A 55 -12.99 -30.52 14.09
C HIS A 55 -13.27 -29.02 14.27
N PHE A 56 -14.28 -28.65 15.06
CA PHE A 56 -14.53 -27.23 15.38
C PHE A 56 -13.38 -26.59 16.16
N THR A 57 -12.75 -27.34 17.08
CA THR A 57 -11.55 -26.89 17.79
C THR A 57 -10.40 -26.65 16.81
N ALA A 58 -10.20 -27.54 15.83
CA ALA A 58 -9.19 -27.39 14.79
C ALA A 58 -9.44 -26.15 13.92
N MET A 59 -10.70 -25.90 13.55
CA MET A 59 -11.09 -24.69 12.83
C MET A 59 -10.77 -23.43 13.63
N PHE A 60 -11.14 -23.39 14.92
CA PHE A 60 -10.86 -22.25 15.79
C PHE A 60 -9.35 -21.99 15.96
N VAL A 61 -8.58 -23.05 16.23
CA VAL A 61 -7.11 -22.95 16.33
C VAL A 61 -6.53 -22.41 15.03
N SER A 62 -6.99 -22.90 13.87
CA SER A 62 -6.50 -22.41 12.57
C SER A 62 -6.83 -20.93 12.33
N GLN A 63 -8.04 -20.49 12.70
CA GLN A 63 -8.47 -19.11 12.56
C GLN A 63 -7.64 -18.19 13.45
N LYS A 64 -7.38 -18.59 14.70
CA LYS A 64 -6.53 -17.82 15.61
C LYS A 64 -5.11 -17.67 15.07
N VAL A 65 -4.49 -18.75 14.58
CA VAL A 65 -3.16 -18.68 13.95
C VAL A 65 -3.17 -17.72 12.75
N LEU A 66 -4.19 -17.79 11.89
CA LEU A 66 -4.29 -16.87 10.75
C LEU A 66 -4.50 -15.41 11.17
N GLU A 67 -5.31 -15.17 12.19
CA GLU A 67 -5.54 -13.83 12.76
C GLU A 67 -4.25 -13.23 13.30
N ASP A 68 -3.45 -14.01 14.05
CA ASP A 68 -2.18 -13.57 14.61
C ASP A 68 -1.17 -13.23 13.51
N ILE A 69 -1.11 -14.09 12.48
CA ILE A 69 -0.28 -13.85 11.29
C ILE A 69 -0.73 -12.55 10.60
N ASN A 70 -2.02 -12.37 10.36
CA ASN A 70 -2.57 -11.19 9.71
C ASN A 70 -2.27 -9.91 10.49
N HIS A 71 -2.49 -9.94 11.80
CA HIS A 71 -2.24 -8.81 12.68
C HIS A 71 -0.76 -8.42 12.69
N ARG A 72 0.14 -9.40 12.78
CA ARG A 72 1.59 -9.15 12.77
C ARG A 72 2.08 -8.66 11.42
N VAL A 73 1.63 -9.24 10.30
CA VAL A 73 2.01 -8.77 8.96
C VAL A 73 1.51 -7.34 8.70
N ASP A 74 0.28 -7.02 9.10
CA ASP A 74 -0.29 -5.68 8.90
C ASP A 74 0.48 -4.59 9.65
N GLN A 75 0.88 -4.87 10.90
CA GLN A 75 1.56 -3.89 11.76
C GLN A 75 3.08 -3.91 11.62
N ASN A 76 3.68 -5.05 11.30
CA ASN A 76 5.13 -5.24 11.22
C ASN A 76 5.52 -5.84 9.86
N PRO A 77 5.93 -4.99 8.89
CA PRO A 77 6.40 -5.46 7.58
C PRO A 77 7.56 -6.46 7.66
N HIS A 78 8.44 -6.31 8.65
CA HIS A 78 9.58 -7.23 8.84
C HIS A 78 9.11 -8.67 9.09
N TYR A 79 7.93 -8.83 9.70
CA TYR A 79 7.36 -10.13 10.02
C TYR A 79 7.03 -10.95 8.78
N PHE A 80 6.85 -10.31 7.61
CA PHE A 80 6.67 -11.06 6.36
C PHE A 80 7.88 -11.97 6.05
N THR A 81 9.10 -11.46 6.29
CA THR A 81 10.33 -12.23 6.11
C THR A 81 10.48 -13.27 7.22
N ASP A 82 10.20 -12.89 8.46
CA ASP A 82 10.23 -13.82 9.60
C ASP A 82 9.24 -14.98 9.39
N LEU A 83 8.05 -14.70 8.85
CA LEU A 83 7.03 -15.69 8.51
C LEU A 83 7.53 -16.69 7.46
N ILE A 84 8.23 -16.24 6.42
CA ILE A 84 8.83 -17.13 5.41
C ILE A 84 9.79 -18.12 6.08
N HIS A 85 10.59 -17.68 7.04
CA HIS A 85 11.53 -18.54 7.76
C HIS A 85 10.86 -19.45 8.79
N LEU A 86 9.83 -18.95 9.47
CA LEU A 86 9.12 -19.69 10.52
C LEU A 86 8.12 -20.71 9.95
N ALA A 87 7.53 -20.43 8.79
CA ALA A 87 6.57 -21.29 8.10
C ALA A 87 7.26 -22.41 7.29
N GLY A 88 8.24 -23.08 7.91
CA GLY A 88 8.99 -24.19 7.32
C GLY A 88 8.23 -25.52 7.28
N GLY A 89 6.96 -25.55 7.70
CA GLY A 89 6.12 -26.75 7.67
C GLY A 89 6.45 -27.76 8.77
N GLU A 90 7.05 -27.35 9.89
CA GLU A 90 7.20 -28.22 11.05
C GLU A 90 5.89 -28.31 11.84
N LYS A 91 5.57 -29.51 12.34
CA LYS A 91 4.35 -29.78 13.10
C LYS A 91 4.62 -29.73 14.60
N LYS A 92 4.14 -28.69 15.29
CA LYS A 92 4.39 -28.45 16.73
C LYS A 92 3.10 -28.41 17.54
N GLY A 93 3.16 -28.71 18.84
CA GLY A 93 2.01 -28.58 19.73
C GLY A 93 1.55 -27.14 19.91
N VAL A 94 0.31 -26.95 20.34
CA VAL A 94 -0.31 -25.62 20.57
C VAL A 94 -0.33 -25.23 22.05
N VAL A 95 0.34 -25.98 22.91
CA VAL A 95 0.46 -25.74 24.34
C VAL A 95 1.94 -25.64 24.71
N ASP A 96 2.22 -25.20 25.93
CA ASP A 96 3.57 -25.14 26.51
C ASP A 96 4.56 -24.27 25.70
N GLY A 97 4.04 -23.40 24.83
CA GLY A 97 4.84 -22.51 23.98
C GLY A 97 5.57 -23.23 22.84
N GLU A 98 5.14 -24.45 22.48
CA GLU A 98 5.82 -25.25 21.46
C GLU A 98 5.77 -24.61 20.05
N HIS A 99 4.68 -23.93 19.69
CA HIS A 99 4.53 -23.31 18.37
C HIS A 99 4.73 -21.78 18.43
N PRO A 100 5.71 -21.20 17.71
CA PRO A 100 6.05 -19.78 17.82
C PRO A 100 5.01 -18.83 17.20
N LEU A 101 4.06 -19.36 16.43
CA LEU A 101 2.97 -18.62 15.78
C LEU A 101 1.60 -18.86 16.47
N PHE A 102 1.60 -19.31 17.72
CA PHE A 102 0.36 -19.53 18.47
C PHE A 102 0.51 -19.09 19.92
N SER A 103 -0.15 -17.99 20.28
CA SER A 103 -0.46 -17.59 21.66
C SER A 103 -1.98 -17.39 21.76
N LEU A 104 -2.63 -18.08 22.70
CA LEU A 104 -4.10 -17.99 22.84
C LEU A 104 -4.52 -16.91 23.84
N LEU A 105 -3.68 -16.65 24.85
CA LEU A 105 -4.01 -15.76 25.96
C LEU A 105 -3.36 -14.39 25.74
N GLU A 106 -3.98 -13.59 24.89
CA GLU A 106 -3.68 -12.17 24.85
C GLU A 106 -4.35 -11.49 26.05
N ASN A 107 -3.55 -11.04 27.01
CA ASN A 107 -3.87 -9.89 27.86
C ASN A 107 -5.09 -10.08 28.80
N THR A 108 -4.85 -10.68 29.99
CA THR A 108 -5.92 -11.03 30.94
C THR A 108 -6.34 -9.89 31.88
N ASP A 109 -5.49 -8.88 32.06
CA ASP A 109 -5.64 -7.91 33.16
C ASP A 109 -6.18 -6.55 32.69
N ASN A 110 -5.85 -6.10 31.47
CA ASN A 110 -6.34 -4.84 30.92
C ASN A 110 -6.67 -4.89 29.43
N PHE A 111 -7.93 -5.20 29.09
CA PHE A 111 -8.43 -5.23 27.71
C PHE A 111 -8.26 -3.93 26.89
N SER A 112 -7.93 -2.80 27.53
CA SER A 112 -7.68 -1.52 26.83
C SER A 112 -6.21 -1.26 26.47
N GLN A 113 -5.28 -2.04 27.03
CA GLN A 113 -3.85 -1.93 26.73
C GLN A 113 -3.24 -3.32 26.59
N LEU A 114 -2.68 -3.63 25.42
CA LEU A 114 -1.98 -4.89 25.17
C LEU A 114 -0.57 -4.84 25.79
N ASP A 115 -0.31 -5.67 26.79
CA ASP A 115 1.03 -5.93 27.31
C ASP A 115 1.60 -7.25 26.75
N PRO A 116 2.63 -7.21 25.89
CA PRO A 116 3.27 -8.42 25.38
C PRO A 116 3.89 -9.30 26.47
N ALA A 117 4.20 -8.74 27.64
CA ALA A 117 4.69 -9.50 28.77
C ALA A 117 3.61 -10.35 29.46
N GLU A 118 2.34 -10.07 29.20
CA GLU A 118 1.18 -10.85 29.67
C GLU A 118 0.78 -11.98 28.70
N ASP A 119 1.42 -12.04 27.52
CA ASP A 119 1.13 -13.06 26.50
C ASP A 119 1.77 -14.40 26.91
N ASP A 120 1.02 -15.19 27.68
CA ASP A 120 1.49 -16.46 28.25
C ASP A 120 1.04 -17.66 27.38
N PRO A 121 1.92 -18.65 27.15
CA PRO A 121 1.49 -19.88 26.49
C PRO A 121 0.46 -20.61 27.34
N ILE A 122 -0.40 -21.39 26.69
CA ILE A 122 -1.33 -22.28 27.39
C ILE A 122 -0.51 -23.36 28.09
N ARG A 123 -0.43 -23.29 29.41
CA ARG A 123 0.28 -24.26 30.25
C ARG A 123 -0.70 -25.15 31.00
N GLN A 124 -0.19 -26.16 31.69
CA GLN A 124 -1.02 -27.08 32.46
C GLN A 124 -1.91 -26.37 33.48
N GLU A 125 -1.49 -25.21 34.02
CA GLU A 125 -2.26 -24.40 34.96
C GLU A 125 -3.51 -23.78 34.31
N SER A 126 -3.57 -23.64 32.98
CA SER A 126 -4.73 -23.14 32.23
C SER A 126 -5.93 -24.10 32.21
N GLY A 127 -5.83 -25.27 32.86
CA GLY A 127 -6.97 -26.11 33.22
C GLY A 127 -7.69 -26.79 32.03
N SER A 128 -8.96 -26.46 31.81
CA SER A 128 -9.80 -27.08 30.77
C SER A 128 -9.26 -26.84 29.37
N VAL A 129 -8.80 -25.61 29.10
CA VAL A 129 -8.26 -25.20 27.79
C VAL A 129 -7.01 -26.01 27.46
N TYR A 130 -6.10 -26.20 28.41
CA TYR A 130 -4.91 -27.05 28.22
C TYR A 130 -5.28 -28.49 27.87
N ARG A 131 -6.23 -29.08 28.62
CA ARG A 131 -6.66 -30.47 28.37
C ARG A 131 -7.31 -30.64 26.99
N GLN A 132 -8.03 -29.63 26.51
CA GLN A 132 -8.64 -29.65 25.18
C GLN A 132 -7.57 -29.54 24.08
N LEU A 133 -6.57 -28.67 24.25
CA LEU A 133 -5.65 -28.30 23.17
C LEU A 133 -4.36 -29.13 23.11
N LYS A 134 -3.93 -29.77 24.20
CA LYS A 134 -2.64 -30.51 24.27
C LYS A 134 -2.45 -31.63 23.23
N HIS A 135 -3.52 -32.10 22.59
CA HIS A 135 -3.47 -33.15 21.57
C HIS A 135 -3.46 -32.61 20.14
N PHE A 136 -3.67 -31.30 19.97
CA PHE A 136 -3.61 -30.64 18.68
C PHE A 136 -2.18 -30.26 18.35
N LYS A 137 -1.85 -30.36 17.05
CA LYS A 137 -0.60 -29.87 16.51
C LYS A 137 -0.88 -28.97 15.32
N VAL A 138 -0.14 -27.88 15.21
CA VAL A 138 -0.21 -26.94 14.10
C VAL A 138 1.03 -27.08 13.23
N GLN A 139 0.82 -27.01 11.92
CA GLN A 139 1.85 -26.85 10.92
C GLN A 139 1.51 -25.62 10.10
N VAL A 140 2.43 -24.67 10.05
CA VAL A 140 2.32 -23.51 9.15
C VAL A 140 3.35 -23.68 8.04
N SER A 141 2.89 -23.65 6.79
CA SER A 141 3.74 -23.68 5.61
C SER A 141 3.50 -22.45 4.75
N SER A 142 4.55 -21.98 4.10
CA SER A 142 4.43 -20.87 3.16
C SER A 142 5.11 -21.17 1.82
N SER A 143 4.54 -20.62 0.75
CA SER A 143 5.12 -20.72 -0.60
C SER A 143 4.76 -19.49 -1.42
N PHE A 144 5.70 -18.99 -2.21
CA PHE A 144 5.40 -17.89 -3.12
C PHE A 144 4.44 -18.36 -4.23
N VAL A 145 3.46 -17.51 -4.54
CA VAL A 145 2.45 -17.80 -5.56
C VAL A 145 3.10 -17.76 -6.95
N PRO A 146 2.90 -18.76 -7.82
CA PRO A 146 3.41 -18.72 -9.19
C PRO A 146 2.72 -17.61 -10.01
N GLY A 147 3.52 -16.79 -10.67
CA GLY A 147 3.05 -15.76 -11.60
C GLY A 147 2.88 -16.27 -13.04
N ALA A 148 2.43 -15.39 -13.93
CA ALA A 148 2.32 -15.68 -15.35
C ALA A 148 3.70 -16.04 -15.92
N GLY A 149 3.85 -17.25 -16.48
CA GLY A 149 5.13 -17.78 -16.97
C GLY A 149 5.90 -18.63 -15.95
N GLY A 150 5.32 -18.94 -14.79
CA GLY A 150 5.86 -19.89 -13.81
C GLY A 150 6.91 -19.33 -12.84
N ALA A 151 7.33 -18.08 -13.02
CA ALA A 151 8.16 -17.37 -12.05
C ALA A 151 7.31 -16.97 -10.84
N ALA A 152 7.80 -17.23 -9.63
CA ALA A 152 7.13 -16.85 -8.39
C ALA A 152 6.93 -15.32 -8.29
N LEU A 153 5.75 -14.91 -7.81
CA LEU A 153 5.45 -13.52 -7.46
C LEU A 153 6.18 -13.21 -6.14
N PRO A 154 7.21 -12.34 -6.15
CA PRO A 154 8.12 -12.16 -5.01
C PRO A 154 7.46 -11.47 -3.81
N ASN A 155 6.29 -10.88 -4.01
CA ASN A 155 5.54 -10.12 -3.00
C ASN A 155 4.23 -10.79 -2.59
N LEU A 156 3.94 -12.01 -3.07
CA LEU A 156 2.69 -12.71 -2.78
C LEU A 156 2.98 -14.13 -2.27
N LEU A 157 2.59 -14.37 -1.01
CA LEU A 157 2.83 -15.60 -0.28
C LEU A 157 1.49 -16.31 -0.05
N GLU A 158 1.40 -17.58 -0.44
CA GLU A 158 0.36 -18.47 0.08
C GLU A 158 0.83 -18.99 1.44
N VAL A 159 -0.01 -18.84 2.47
CA VAL A 159 0.22 -19.38 3.81
C VAL A 159 -0.86 -20.40 4.09
N THR A 160 -0.44 -21.63 4.37
CA THR A 160 -1.32 -22.74 4.73
C THR A 160 -1.14 -23.06 6.21
N VAL A 161 -2.25 -23.08 6.94
CA VAL A 161 -2.32 -23.56 8.33
C VAL A 161 -3.01 -24.91 8.32
N ALA A 162 -2.30 -25.93 8.79
CA ALA A 162 -2.83 -27.28 8.96
C ALA A 162 -2.85 -27.64 10.44
N VAL A 163 -4.03 -28.03 10.94
CA VAL A 163 -4.24 -28.42 12.32
C VAL A 163 -4.55 -29.90 12.37
N PHE A 164 -3.80 -30.64 13.17
CA PHE A 164 -3.86 -32.09 13.27
C PHE A 164 -4.29 -32.51 14.66
N TRP A 165 -5.12 -33.55 14.72
CA TRP A 165 -5.49 -34.21 15.97
C TRP A 165 -5.70 -35.69 15.73
N LYS A 166 -5.68 -36.49 16.79
CA LYS A 166 -6.08 -37.90 16.72
C LYS A 166 -7.54 -38.03 17.11
N ASP A 167 -8.32 -38.66 16.25
CA ASP A 167 -9.69 -39.04 16.56
C ASP A 167 -9.67 -40.10 17.69
N PRO A 168 -10.31 -39.84 18.85
CA PRO A 168 -10.33 -40.77 19.97
C PRO A 168 -10.99 -42.12 19.63
N ASP A 169 -11.98 -42.11 18.74
CA ASP A 169 -12.79 -43.28 18.39
C ASP A 169 -12.16 -44.10 17.26
N ARG A 170 -11.47 -43.43 16.33
CA ARG A 170 -10.89 -44.08 15.14
C ARG A 170 -9.39 -44.33 15.25
N GLY A 171 -8.69 -43.62 16.14
CA GLY A 171 -7.22 -43.67 16.27
C GLY A 171 -6.45 -43.11 15.06
N VAL A 172 -7.17 -42.61 14.04
CA VAL A 172 -6.62 -42.04 12.82
C VAL A 172 -6.34 -40.55 13.05
N GLU A 173 -5.21 -40.08 12.56
CA GLU A 173 -4.90 -38.66 12.55
C GLU A 173 -5.75 -37.94 11.50
N GLN A 174 -6.48 -36.93 11.97
CA GLN A 174 -7.28 -36.04 11.16
C GLN A 174 -6.52 -34.73 10.91
N VAL A 175 -6.89 -34.03 9.85
CA VAL A 175 -6.30 -32.73 9.51
C VAL A 175 -7.37 -31.77 8.99
N TYR A 176 -7.33 -30.55 9.48
CA TYR A 176 -8.05 -29.40 8.93
C TYR A 176 -7.03 -28.47 8.29
N ARG A 177 -7.28 -28.00 7.07
CA ARG A 177 -6.38 -27.10 6.33
C ARG A 177 -7.12 -25.87 5.86
N VAL A 178 -6.48 -24.72 6.00
CA VAL A 178 -6.94 -23.46 5.45
C VAL A 178 -5.73 -22.72 4.86
N SER A 179 -5.91 -22.10 3.71
CA SER A 179 -4.90 -21.26 3.05
C SER A 179 -5.40 -19.82 2.93
N GLN A 180 -4.47 -18.87 2.99
CA GLN A 180 -4.72 -17.47 2.63
C GLN A 180 -3.54 -16.90 1.85
N PHE A 181 -3.78 -15.80 1.14
CA PHE A 181 -2.72 -15.06 0.46
C PHE A 181 -2.34 -13.82 1.25
N LEU A 182 -1.05 -13.60 1.41
CA LEU A 182 -0.48 -12.43 2.07
C LEU A 182 0.45 -11.69 1.12
N SER A 183 0.28 -10.37 1.06
CA SER A 183 1.19 -9.50 0.35
C SER A 183 2.21 -8.91 1.33
N GLY A 184 3.47 -8.84 0.89
CA GLY A 184 4.54 -8.21 1.68
C GLY A 184 5.83 -8.10 0.88
N ILE A 185 6.91 -7.71 1.57
CA ILE A 185 8.23 -7.57 0.97
C ILE A 185 9.17 -8.52 1.68
N ASN A 186 9.79 -9.42 0.92
CA ASN A 186 10.88 -10.25 1.43
C ASN A 186 12.16 -9.42 1.53
N GLU A 187 12.60 -9.14 2.75
CA GLU A 187 13.74 -8.28 3.04
C GLU A 187 15.07 -8.96 2.76
N ASP A 188 15.12 -10.29 2.71
CA ASP A 188 16.31 -11.03 2.28
C ASP A 188 16.75 -10.61 0.88
N ALA A 189 15.78 -10.20 0.04
CA ALA A 189 16.07 -9.67 -1.27
C ALA A 189 16.94 -8.40 -1.17
N PHE A 190 16.74 -7.53 -0.18
CA PHE A 190 17.54 -6.31 -0.03
C PHE A 190 19.01 -6.59 0.27
N ALA A 191 19.29 -7.68 0.99
CA ALA A 191 20.65 -8.06 1.36
C ALA A 191 21.38 -8.83 0.25
N ASP A 192 20.66 -9.29 -0.79
CA ASP A 192 21.24 -10.07 -1.87
C ASP A 192 22.20 -9.21 -2.73
N PRO A 193 23.52 -9.46 -2.67
CA PRO A 193 24.49 -8.69 -3.45
C PRO A 193 24.38 -9.00 -4.96
N SER A 194 23.67 -10.07 -5.34
CA SER A 194 23.45 -10.49 -6.72
C SER A 194 22.23 -9.84 -7.36
N GLN A 195 21.52 -8.95 -6.64
CA GLN A 195 20.39 -8.22 -7.22
C GLN A 195 20.77 -7.62 -8.59
N PRO A 196 19.97 -7.85 -9.64
CA PRO A 196 20.23 -7.23 -10.93
C PRO A 196 20.04 -5.71 -10.81
N PRO A 197 20.75 -4.91 -11.62
CA PRO A 197 20.46 -3.49 -11.68
C PRO A 197 19.03 -3.27 -12.19
N PRO A 198 18.40 -2.12 -11.86
CA PRO A 198 17.11 -1.73 -12.42
C PRO A 198 17.10 -1.91 -13.94
N ALA A 199 16.08 -2.59 -14.45
CA ALA A 199 15.94 -2.81 -15.88
C ALA A 199 15.89 -1.45 -16.61
N PRO A 200 16.59 -1.31 -17.74
CA PRO A 200 16.48 -0.11 -18.57
C PRO A 200 15.05 0.04 -19.10
N PHE A 201 14.75 1.22 -19.66
CA PHE A 201 13.54 1.39 -20.46
C PHE A 201 13.59 0.46 -21.68
N SER A 202 12.42 -0.08 -22.04
CA SER A 202 12.30 -1.00 -23.16
C SER A 202 12.64 -0.33 -24.50
N ASP A 203 13.06 -1.11 -25.48
CA ASP A 203 13.36 -0.61 -26.83
C ASP A 203 12.18 0.16 -27.44
N ALA A 204 10.95 -0.24 -27.16
CA ALA A 204 9.74 0.46 -27.62
C ALA A 204 9.61 1.85 -26.99
N GLN A 205 9.84 1.98 -25.68
CA GLN A 205 9.83 3.27 -24.98
C GLN A 205 10.95 4.19 -25.50
N VAL A 206 12.16 3.65 -25.65
CA VAL A 206 13.31 4.40 -26.17
C VAL A 206 13.05 4.87 -27.60
N ALA A 207 12.55 3.99 -28.47
CA ALA A 207 12.23 4.33 -29.84
C ALA A 207 11.20 5.46 -29.88
N TYR A 208 10.09 5.32 -29.15
CA TYR A 208 9.02 6.31 -29.11
C TYR A 208 9.55 7.71 -28.79
N GLU A 209 10.39 7.84 -27.77
CA GLU A 209 11.01 9.14 -27.42
C GLU A 209 11.97 9.67 -28.49
N LEU A 210 12.80 8.79 -29.06
CA LEU A 210 13.77 9.19 -30.08
C LEU A 210 13.10 9.64 -31.38
N TRP A 211 11.96 9.06 -31.75
CA TRP A 211 11.26 9.40 -32.98
C TRP A 211 10.68 10.83 -32.99
N TYR A 212 10.49 11.47 -31.83
CA TYR A 212 10.18 12.90 -31.76
C TYR A 212 11.28 13.79 -32.34
N THR A 213 12.52 13.32 -32.37
CA THR A 213 13.65 14.04 -32.95
C THR A 213 13.70 13.99 -34.48
N VAL A 214 12.91 13.10 -35.10
CA VAL A 214 12.81 12.97 -36.56
C VAL A 214 11.82 14.00 -37.10
N PRO A 215 12.14 14.73 -38.19
CA PRO A 215 11.21 15.64 -38.84
C PRO A 215 9.92 14.92 -39.27
N PRO A 216 8.73 15.53 -39.16
CA PRO A 216 7.46 14.88 -39.51
C PRO A 216 7.40 14.27 -40.90
N ALA A 217 8.03 14.93 -41.89
CA ALA A 217 8.08 14.46 -43.27
C ALA A 217 8.88 13.15 -43.46
N GLU A 218 9.75 12.81 -42.50
CA GLU A 218 10.58 11.61 -42.52
C GLU A 218 10.11 10.55 -41.50
N ARG A 219 9.01 10.80 -40.76
CA ARG A 219 8.45 9.84 -39.81
C ARG A 219 7.70 8.74 -40.55
N THR A 220 8.01 7.49 -40.22
CA THR A 220 7.26 6.32 -40.69
C THR A 220 6.25 5.88 -39.63
N SER A 221 5.25 5.08 -40.04
CA SER A 221 4.19 4.61 -39.14
C SER A 221 4.62 3.51 -38.17
N ALA A 222 5.79 2.89 -38.37
CA ALA A 222 6.37 1.89 -37.49
C ALA A 222 7.64 2.45 -36.81
N VAL A 223 7.67 2.38 -35.49
CA VAL A 223 8.61 3.09 -34.62
C VAL A 223 9.42 2.05 -33.85
N THR A 224 10.30 1.30 -34.54
CA THR A 224 11.24 0.40 -33.84
C THR A 224 12.55 1.11 -33.53
N LEU A 225 13.25 0.65 -32.49
CA LEU A 225 14.59 1.16 -32.17
C LEU A 225 15.59 0.84 -33.27
N GLY A 226 15.46 -0.33 -33.91
CA GLY A 226 16.32 -0.75 -35.02
C GLY A 226 16.20 0.17 -36.23
N GLU A 227 14.97 0.52 -36.63
CA GLU A 227 14.72 1.45 -37.74
C GLU A 227 15.24 2.87 -37.42
N PHE A 228 15.01 3.35 -36.19
CA PHE A 228 15.57 4.64 -35.78
C PHE A 228 17.10 4.64 -35.87
N LEU A 229 17.76 3.60 -35.34
CA LEU A 229 19.21 3.48 -35.38
C LEU A 229 19.75 3.43 -36.81
N ALA A 230 19.06 2.75 -37.73
CA ALA A 230 19.44 2.69 -39.14
C ALA A 230 19.27 4.07 -39.83
N ALA A 231 18.18 4.77 -39.56
CA ALA A 231 17.89 6.08 -40.16
C ALA A 231 18.75 7.21 -39.57
N ASN A 232 19.02 7.17 -38.27
CA ASN A 232 19.83 8.15 -37.57
C ASN A 232 21.33 7.91 -37.78
N GLY A 233 21.77 6.66 -37.82
CA GLY A 233 23.19 6.31 -37.75
C GLY A 233 23.83 6.72 -36.43
N GLY A 234 25.15 6.94 -36.44
CA GLY A 234 25.93 7.28 -35.25
C GLY A 234 26.39 6.06 -34.45
N ASP A 235 26.91 6.32 -33.25
CA ASP A 235 27.32 5.28 -32.31
C ASP A 235 26.08 4.72 -31.62
N ARG A 236 25.85 3.41 -31.78
CA ARG A 236 24.66 2.72 -31.26
C ARG A 236 24.49 2.90 -29.75
N GLU A 237 25.58 2.80 -28.98
CA GLU A 237 25.50 2.89 -27.51
C GLU A 237 25.19 4.32 -27.06
N VAL A 238 25.77 5.32 -27.74
CA VAL A 238 25.48 6.74 -27.47
C VAL A 238 24.03 7.07 -27.76
N VAL A 239 23.50 6.66 -28.92
CA VAL A 239 22.11 6.93 -29.31
C VAL A 239 21.12 6.28 -28.34
N ILE A 240 21.36 5.02 -27.95
CA ILE A 240 20.52 4.32 -26.97
C ILE A 240 20.59 5.02 -25.61
N ALA A 241 21.78 5.41 -25.14
CA ALA A 241 21.94 6.08 -23.85
C ALA A 241 21.21 7.44 -23.81
N VAL A 242 21.23 8.21 -24.90
CA VAL A 242 20.42 9.44 -25.01
C VAL A 242 18.93 9.13 -24.95
N GLY A 243 18.46 8.14 -25.70
CA GLY A 243 17.06 7.75 -25.69
C GLY A 243 16.57 7.22 -24.33
N GLN A 244 17.43 6.53 -23.57
CA GLN A 244 17.16 6.14 -22.19
C GLN A 244 16.96 7.35 -21.27
N CYS A 245 17.70 8.45 -21.49
CA CYS A 245 17.52 9.69 -20.74
C CYS A 245 16.18 10.37 -21.06
N PHE A 246 15.79 10.42 -22.34
CA PHE A 246 14.46 10.91 -22.71
C PHE A 246 13.33 10.05 -22.13
N ALA A 247 13.47 8.72 -22.21
CA ALA A 247 12.48 7.80 -21.63
C ALA A 247 12.36 7.95 -20.11
N ALA A 248 13.45 8.28 -19.40
CA ALA A 248 13.39 8.59 -17.98
C ALA A 248 12.66 9.89 -17.68
N GLU A 249 12.90 10.93 -18.49
CA GLU A 249 12.18 12.19 -18.36
C GLU A 249 10.69 12.02 -18.62
N GLU A 250 10.30 11.34 -19.71
CA GLU A 250 8.88 11.08 -20.00
C GLU A 250 8.27 10.12 -18.99
N ALA A 251 8.98 9.10 -18.49
CA ALA A 251 8.44 8.24 -17.44
C ALA A 251 8.16 9.01 -16.15
N TYR A 252 9.06 9.94 -15.78
CA TYR A 252 8.81 10.85 -14.67
C TYR A 252 7.59 11.73 -14.98
N VAL A 253 7.59 12.45 -16.10
CA VAL A 253 6.48 13.33 -16.49
C VAL A 253 5.16 12.57 -16.63
N ALA A 254 5.09 11.36 -17.16
CA ALA A 254 3.86 10.59 -17.29
C ALA A 254 3.30 10.17 -15.92
N THR A 255 4.19 9.88 -14.97
CA THR A 255 3.80 9.66 -13.56
C THR A 255 3.34 10.97 -12.89
N THR A 256 3.68 12.11 -13.50
CA THR A 256 3.61 13.43 -12.88
C THR A 256 3.15 14.54 -13.88
N ALA A 257 2.21 14.26 -14.80
CA ALA A 257 1.96 15.17 -15.94
C ALA A 257 1.01 16.32 -15.57
N SER A 258 0.23 16.15 -14.49
CA SER A 258 -0.75 17.10 -13.95
C SER A 258 -0.22 17.88 -12.74
N ASP A 259 1.09 17.89 -12.53
CA ASP A 259 1.78 18.22 -11.27
C ASP A 259 1.46 19.56 -10.62
N GLY A 260 1.60 20.64 -11.38
CA GLY A 260 1.38 21.98 -10.83
C GLY A 260 -0.08 22.14 -10.44
N SER A 261 -0.99 21.74 -11.33
CA SER A 261 -2.42 21.88 -11.10
C SER A 261 -2.91 21.00 -9.96
N ASP A 262 -2.42 19.76 -9.83
CA ASP A 262 -2.91 18.84 -8.81
C ASP A 262 -2.38 19.17 -7.41
N ILE A 263 -1.09 19.51 -7.29
CA ILE A 263 -0.52 19.98 -6.02
C ILE A 263 -1.21 21.28 -5.61
N THR A 264 -1.30 22.26 -6.52
CA THR A 264 -1.98 23.52 -6.23
C THR A 264 -3.47 23.31 -5.92
N ALA A 265 -4.15 22.37 -6.58
CA ALA A 265 -5.55 22.06 -6.30
C ALA A 265 -5.73 21.44 -4.91
N LEU A 266 -4.87 20.50 -4.51
CA LEU A 266 -4.90 19.87 -3.18
C LEU A 266 -4.49 20.83 -2.08
N GLU A 267 -3.51 21.70 -2.32
CA GLU A 267 -3.15 22.80 -1.42
C GLU A 267 -4.34 23.75 -1.25
N ALA A 268 -5.00 24.14 -2.35
CA ALA A 268 -6.20 24.97 -2.30
C ALA A 268 -7.39 24.25 -1.62
N GLU A 269 -7.55 22.94 -1.80
CA GLU A 269 -8.56 22.12 -1.09
C GLU A 269 -8.30 22.13 0.42
N LYS A 270 -7.05 21.87 0.83
CA LYS A 270 -6.61 21.91 2.23
C LYS A 270 -6.85 23.29 2.85
N SER A 271 -6.56 24.37 2.11
CA SER A 271 -6.83 25.74 2.57
C SER A 271 -8.34 26.06 2.65
N ARG A 272 -9.14 25.61 1.67
CA ARG A 272 -10.60 25.84 1.62
C ARG A 272 -11.37 25.09 2.69
N ALA A 273 -10.87 23.95 3.15
CA ALA A 273 -11.49 23.17 4.22
C ALA A 273 -11.71 23.98 5.51
N GLY A 274 -10.94 25.03 5.74
CA GLY A 274 -11.15 25.97 6.84
C GLY A 274 -11.16 25.27 8.20
N ALA A 275 -12.30 25.32 8.89
CA ALA A 275 -12.49 24.71 10.21
C ALA A 275 -12.84 23.20 10.16
N ASP A 276 -13.15 22.62 9.00
CA ASP A 276 -13.39 21.19 8.88
C ASP A 276 -12.07 20.41 8.96
N VAL A 277 -11.78 19.91 10.16
CA VAL A 277 -10.57 19.15 10.45
C VAL A 277 -10.51 17.87 9.61
N ARG A 278 -11.63 17.18 9.37
CA ARG A 278 -11.61 15.91 8.62
C ARG A 278 -11.34 16.17 7.14
N ALA A 279 -12.02 17.13 6.52
CA ALA A 279 -11.78 17.49 5.13
C ALA A 279 -10.33 17.99 4.93
N ARG A 280 -9.82 18.80 5.87
CA ARG A 280 -8.43 19.27 5.83
C ARG A 280 -7.41 18.13 5.93
N LEU A 281 -7.63 17.17 6.83
CA LEU A 281 -6.75 16.00 6.98
C LEU A 281 -6.82 15.06 5.78
N GLN A 282 -7.99 14.90 5.15
CA GLN A 282 -8.12 14.13 3.91
C GLN A 282 -7.36 14.77 2.75
N ALA A 283 -7.47 16.09 2.56
CA ALA A 283 -6.72 16.80 1.53
C ALA A 283 -5.21 16.74 1.79
N GLN A 284 -4.80 16.88 3.06
CA GLN A 284 -3.42 16.73 3.50
C GLN A 284 -2.87 15.32 3.26
N GLU A 285 -3.66 14.29 3.52
CA GLU A 285 -3.28 12.91 3.22
C GLU A 285 -3.02 12.75 1.73
N LYS A 286 -3.99 13.08 0.87
CA LYS A 286 -3.83 13.01 -0.60
C LYS A 286 -2.59 13.77 -1.09
N LEU A 287 -2.32 14.93 -0.51
CA LEU A 287 -1.14 15.74 -0.84
C LEU A 287 0.16 15.02 -0.45
N ALA A 288 0.22 14.42 0.74
CA ALA A 288 1.36 13.62 1.19
C ALA A 288 1.61 12.40 0.28
N GLU A 289 0.54 11.68 -0.09
CA GLU A 289 0.62 10.52 -0.99
C GLU A 289 1.12 10.92 -2.37
N LEU A 290 0.64 12.06 -2.88
CA LEU A 290 1.08 12.59 -4.16
C LEU A 290 2.56 12.96 -4.12
N TYR A 291 3.04 13.62 -3.06
CA TYR A 291 4.46 13.93 -2.89
C TYR A 291 5.34 12.68 -2.85
N GLU A 292 4.93 11.66 -2.09
CA GLU A 292 5.65 10.39 -2.02
C GLU A 292 5.68 9.68 -3.38
N LEU A 293 4.55 9.58 -4.08
CA LEU A 293 4.46 8.96 -5.40
C LEU A 293 5.41 9.64 -6.39
N LYS A 294 5.46 10.98 -6.39
CA LYS A 294 6.37 11.74 -7.26
C LYS A 294 7.84 11.53 -6.90
N ALA A 295 8.17 11.50 -5.61
CA ALA A 295 9.53 11.21 -5.15
C ALA A 295 9.97 9.81 -5.59
N ALA A 296 9.12 8.81 -5.40
CA ALA A 296 9.36 7.43 -5.80
C ALA A 296 9.51 7.29 -7.33
N GLY A 297 8.61 7.88 -8.11
CA GLY A 297 8.68 7.86 -9.58
C GLY A 297 9.96 8.52 -10.11
N GLY A 298 10.34 9.67 -9.55
CA GLY A 298 11.59 10.35 -9.90
C GLY A 298 12.83 9.53 -9.54
N PHE A 299 12.86 8.92 -8.36
CA PHE A 299 13.96 8.03 -7.96
C PHE A 299 14.07 6.81 -8.89
N GLN A 300 12.94 6.17 -9.21
CA GLN A 300 12.91 5.01 -10.10
C GLN A 300 13.39 5.35 -11.51
N ALA A 301 12.96 6.49 -12.06
CA ALA A 301 13.42 6.96 -13.37
C ALA A 301 14.94 7.18 -13.39
N LEU A 302 15.47 7.88 -12.37
CA LEU A 302 16.91 8.13 -12.24
C LEU A 302 17.72 6.84 -12.04
N ALA A 303 17.23 5.90 -11.23
CA ALA A 303 17.90 4.63 -10.97
C ALA A 303 18.07 3.79 -12.24
N ARG A 304 17.10 3.81 -13.15
CA ARG A 304 17.18 3.12 -14.46
C ARG A 304 18.22 3.73 -15.39
N VAL A 305 18.42 5.05 -15.33
CA VAL A 305 19.42 5.76 -16.16
C VAL A 305 20.81 5.84 -15.53
N ALA A 306 20.95 5.40 -14.28
CA ALA A 306 22.18 5.56 -13.50
C ALA A 306 23.44 4.97 -14.15
N ARG A 307 23.30 3.96 -15.03
CA ARG A 307 24.41 3.38 -15.80
C ARG A 307 24.71 4.11 -17.12
N PHE A 308 23.73 4.82 -17.68
CA PHE A 308 23.83 5.45 -19.00
C PHE A 308 24.39 6.86 -18.93
N VAL A 309 24.05 7.63 -17.88
CA VAL A 309 24.51 9.01 -17.73
C VAL A 309 26.03 9.11 -17.53
N PRO A 310 26.68 8.30 -16.67
CA PRO A 310 28.15 8.31 -16.57
C PRO A 310 28.83 7.90 -17.88
N PHE A 311 28.23 6.97 -18.63
CA PHE A 311 28.68 6.59 -19.97
C PHE A 311 28.67 7.80 -20.91
N LEU A 312 27.56 8.54 -21.01
CA LEU A 312 27.49 9.78 -21.81
C LEU A 312 28.51 10.83 -21.34
N GLY A 313 28.68 10.98 -20.02
CA GLY A 313 29.67 11.85 -19.40
C GLY A 313 31.13 11.49 -19.72
N SER A 314 31.42 10.28 -20.22
CA SER A 314 32.77 9.83 -20.62
C SER A 314 32.97 9.73 -22.14
N ARG A 315 31.90 9.67 -22.94
CA ARG A 315 31.97 9.62 -24.41
C ARG A 315 32.01 11.00 -25.04
N ALA A 316 32.50 11.09 -26.27
CA ALA A 316 32.30 12.29 -27.06
C ALA A 316 30.86 12.30 -27.61
N LEU A 317 30.25 13.48 -27.70
CA LEU A 317 28.88 13.70 -28.17
C LEU A 317 28.89 14.56 -29.44
N THR A 318 29.73 14.18 -30.40
CA THR A 318 29.86 14.86 -31.70
C THR A 318 28.70 14.51 -32.63
N ARG A 319 28.49 15.28 -33.71
CA ARG A 319 27.49 14.95 -34.75
C ARG A 319 27.70 13.54 -35.33
N ALA A 320 28.95 13.12 -35.49
CA ALA A 320 29.28 11.78 -35.99
C ALA A 320 28.82 10.67 -35.02
N GLN A 321 28.93 10.89 -33.70
CA GLN A 321 28.51 9.92 -32.70
C GLN A 321 27.01 9.95 -32.43
N MET A 322 26.39 11.12 -32.48
CA MET A 322 24.96 11.24 -32.26
C MET A 322 24.14 10.90 -33.51
N GLY A 323 24.73 10.95 -34.70
CA GLY A 323 24.04 10.64 -35.95
C GLY A 323 23.24 11.82 -36.52
N LYS A 324 22.52 11.56 -37.60
CA LYS A 324 21.84 12.54 -38.44
C LYS A 324 20.86 13.43 -37.66
N TYR A 325 19.92 12.83 -36.92
CA TYR A 325 18.85 13.55 -36.24
C TYR A 325 19.31 14.09 -34.89
N LEU A 326 19.86 13.24 -34.01
CA LEU A 326 20.31 13.71 -32.70
C LEU A 326 21.48 14.70 -32.79
N GLY A 327 22.31 14.59 -33.83
CA GLY A 327 23.42 15.51 -34.08
C GLY A 327 23.02 16.97 -34.31
N VAL A 328 21.78 17.20 -34.76
CA VAL A 328 21.17 18.55 -34.93
C VAL A 328 20.10 18.85 -33.86
N PHE A 329 19.88 17.93 -32.92
CA PHE A 329 18.94 18.05 -31.82
C PHE A 329 19.67 18.31 -30.50
N ARG A 330 20.78 19.06 -30.54
CA ARG A 330 21.70 19.20 -29.40
C ARG A 330 21.08 19.94 -28.22
N THR A 331 20.32 21.01 -28.49
CA THR A 331 19.69 21.83 -27.45
C THR A 331 18.66 21.06 -26.61
N PRO A 332 17.70 20.32 -27.19
CA PRO A 332 16.78 19.49 -26.40
C PRO A 332 17.48 18.38 -25.60
N ILE A 333 18.54 17.77 -26.16
CA ILE A 333 19.33 16.78 -25.41
C ILE A 333 20.00 17.45 -24.21
N ALA A 334 20.62 18.62 -24.40
CA ALA A 334 21.22 19.38 -23.31
C ALA A 334 20.18 19.78 -22.25
N TYR A 335 18.98 20.17 -22.67
CA TYR A 335 17.87 20.47 -21.77
C TYR A 335 17.43 19.25 -20.96
N CYS A 336 17.32 18.08 -21.58
CA CYS A 336 17.05 16.82 -20.88
C CYS A 336 18.12 16.52 -19.82
N MET A 337 19.41 16.70 -20.15
CA MET A 337 20.50 16.51 -19.18
C MET A 337 20.39 17.50 -18.00
N LEU A 338 20.11 18.78 -18.27
CA LEU A 338 19.92 19.79 -17.22
C LEU A 338 18.69 19.50 -16.34
N ARG A 339 17.60 19.00 -16.94
CA ARG A 339 16.42 18.54 -16.18
C ARG A 339 16.73 17.34 -15.31
N GLY A 340 17.45 16.35 -15.83
CA GLY A 340 17.92 15.18 -15.07
C GLY A 340 18.76 15.57 -13.85
N MET A 341 19.64 16.57 -14.00
CA MET A 341 20.39 17.17 -12.89
C MET A 341 19.45 17.73 -11.81
N SER A 342 18.42 18.50 -12.21
CA SER A 342 17.46 19.09 -11.28
C SER A 342 16.54 18.04 -10.61
N LEU A 343 16.27 16.92 -11.29
CA LEU A 343 15.36 15.88 -10.81
C LEU A 343 15.86 15.22 -9.53
N THR A 344 17.17 15.04 -9.39
CA THR A 344 17.77 14.49 -8.16
C THR A 344 17.43 15.34 -6.94
N GLY A 345 17.54 16.67 -7.06
CA GLY A 345 17.14 17.60 -6.00
C GLY A 345 15.63 17.63 -5.75
N ARG A 346 14.81 17.50 -6.82
CA ARG A 346 13.35 17.40 -6.69
C ARG A 346 12.91 16.16 -5.92
N VAL A 347 13.54 15.01 -6.12
CA VAL A 347 13.24 13.78 -5.36
C VAL A 347 13.38 14.02 -3.85
N LEU A 348 14.48 14.65 -3.43
CA LEU A 348 14.69 15.01 -2.01
C LEU A 348 13.66 16.01 -1.51
N LEU A 349 13.37 17.05 -2.28
CA LEU A 349 12.36 18.07 -1.94
C LEU A 349 10.97 17.46 -1.76
N LEU A 350 10.55 16.62 -2.70
CA LEU A 350 9.25 15.94 -2.68
C LEU A 350 9.17 14.94 -1.52
N SER A 351 10.23 14.18 -1.27
CA SER A 351 10.31 13.27 -0.11
C SER A 351 10.19 14.04 1.21
N LYS A 352 10.84 15.21 1.32
CA LYS A 352 10.71 16.06 2.50
C LYS A 352 9.29 16.64 2.65
N ALA A 353 8.66 17.04 1.55
CA ALA A 353 7.29 17.52 1.54
C ALA A 353 6.30 16.42 2.00
N ALA A 354 6.45 15.21 1.49
CA ALA A 354 5.68 14.04 1.93
C ALA A 354 5.85 13.78 3.43
N GLU A 355 7.10 13.75 3.92
CA GLU A 355 7.39 13.59 5.35
C GLU A 355 6.67 14.65 6.19
N THR A 356 6.70 15.90 5.75
CA THR A 356 6.10 17.04 6.46
C THR A 356 4.58 16.89 6.55
N GLU A 357 3.95 16.54 5.43
CA GLU A 357 2.50 16.38 5.36
C GLU A 357 2.02 15.16 6.16
N PHE A 358 2.70 14.00 6.08
CA PHE A 358 2.37 12.84 6.92
C PHE A 358 2.57 13.12 8.41
N ARG A 359 3.66 13.80 8.81
CA ARG A 359 3.87 14.19 10.21
C ARG A 359 2.74 15.05 10.74
N GLY A 360 2.21 15.94 9.90
CA GLY A 360 1.06 16.75 10.28
C GLY A 360 -0.20 15.93 10.55
N LEU A 361 -0.40 14.77 9.90
CA LEU A 361 -1.51 13.85 10.19
C LEU A 361 -1.39 13.19 11.57
N LEU A 362 -0.17 12.88 12.01
CA LEU A 362 0.11 12.26 13.32
C LEU A 362 0.37 13.26 14.44
N ALA A 363 0.20 14.56 14.20
CA ALA A 363 0.32 15.56 15.26
C ALA A 363 -0.71 15.29 16.38
N PRO A 364 -0.39 15.58 17.66
CA PRO A 364 -1.27 15.25 18.79
C PRO A 364 -2.73 15.74 18.64
N GLY A 365 -2.95 16.93 18.06
CA GLY A 365 -4.30 17.47 17.82
C GLY A 365 -5.04 16.90 16.60
N HIS A 366 -4.40 16.06 15.79
CA HIS A 366 -4.99 15.42 14.61
C HIS A 366 -5.09 13.90 14.74
N PHE A 367 -4.29 13.31 15.64
CA PHE A 367 -4.19 11.86 15.83
C PHE A 367 -5.55 11.20 16.12
N GLU A 368 -6.39 11.83 16.95
CA GLU A 368 -7.73 11.32 17.30
C GLU A 368 -8.71 11.35 16.12
N HIS A 369 -8.43 12.16 15.10
CA HIS A 369 -9.26 12.26 13.89
C HIS A 369 -8.77 11.33 12.77
N LEU A 370 -7.56 10.79 12.88
CA LEU A 370 -7.01 9.84 11.92
C LEU A 370 -7.51 8.42 12.26
N PRO A 371 -8.17 7.71 11.32
CA PRO A 371 -8.64 6.35 11.56
C PRO A 371 -7.50 5.43 12.06
N PRO A 372 -7.74 4.54 13.04
CA PRO A 372 -6.69 3.67 13.60
C PRO A 372 -5.91 2.90 12.53
N ARG A 373 -6.63 2.33 11.53
CA ARG A 373 -6.05 1.62 10.38
C ARG A 373 -5.06 2.44 9.54
N LYS A 374 -5.06 3.78 9.66
CA LYS A 374 -4.17 4.69 8.93
C LYS A 374 -2.98 5.17 9.77
N GLN A 375 -3.04 5.04 11.09
CA GLN A 375 -2.01 5.59 11.99
C GLN A 375 -0.66 4.89 11.79
N ILE A 376 -0.64 3.56 11.81
CA ILE A 376 0.57 2.74 11.57
C ILE A 376 1.13 2.96 10.15
N PRO A 377 0.35 2.82 9.06
CA PRO A 377 0.84 3.11 7.71
C PRO A 377 1.45 4.50 7.58
N THR A 378 0.81 5.52 8.17
CA THR A 378 1.33 6.91 8.14
C THR A 378 2.67 7.02 8.86
N ALA A 379 2.80 6.39 10.03
CA ALA A 379 4.05 6.38 10.79
C ALA A 379 5.19 5.72 10.00
N ARG A 380 4.91 4.57 9.36
CA ARG A 380 5.89 3.87 8.50
C ARG A 380 6.37 4.74 7.34
N ARG A 381 5.44 5.37 6.60
CA ARG A 381 5.77 6.26 5.48
C ARG A 381 6.69 7.40 5.92
N ILE A 382 6.49 7.98 7.10
CA ILE A 382 7.39 9.01 7.65
C ILE A 382 8.80 8.46 7.85
N LEU A 383 8.95 7.27 8.44
CA LEU A 383 10.26 6.64 8.61
C LEU A 383 10.91 6.35 7.26
N ASP A 384 10.15 5.84 6.29
CA ASP A 384 10.65 5.51 4.95
C ASP A 384 11.15 6.76 4.19
N GLN A 385 10.42 7.88 4.25
CA GLN A 385 10.88 9.15 3.67
C GLN A 385 12.22 9.60 4.29
N MET A 386 12.38 9.46 5.61
CA MET A 386 13.63 9.82 6.28
C MET A 386 14.78 8.87 5.89
N LYS A 387 14.53 7.56 5.82
CA LYS A 387 15.51 6.55 5.40
C LYS A 387 15.98 6.82 3.97
N LEU A 388 15.07 7.10 3.04
CA LEU A 388 15.41 7.46 1.65
C LEU A 388 16.33 8.69 1.60
N ARG A 389 16.00 9.76 2.33
CA ARG A 389 16.80 10.99 2.39
C ARG A 389 18.20 10.76 2.96
N ILE A 390 18.34 9.89 3.98
CA ILE A 390 19.65 9.48 4.51
C ILE A 390 20.45 8.73 3.44
N LEU A 391 19.85 7.75 2.76
CA LEU A 391 20.51 6.96 1.71
C LEU A 391 20.95 7.84 0.53
N MET A 392 20.12 8.80 0.16
CA MET A 392 20.41 9.83 -0.85
C MET A 392 21.42 10.90 -0.38
N GLY A 393 21.85 10.88 0.88
CA GLY A 393 22.91 11.73 1.42
C GLY A 393 22.49 13.13 1.85
N GLU A 394 21.22 13.38 2.15
CA GLU A 394 20.74 14.67 2.64
C GLU A 394 21.00 14.83 4.15
N GLU A 395 22.04 15.60 4.50
CA GLU A 395 22.49 15.83 5.88
C GLU A 395 22.41 14.54 6.74
N PRO A 396 23.09 13.45 6.32
CA PRO A 396 22.72 12.09 6.71
C PRO A 396 22.76 11.86 8.22
N ASP A 397 23.73 12.42 8.93
CA ASP A 397 23.84 12.29 10.39
C ASP A 397 22.70 13.02 11.12
N LYS A 398 22.38 14.25 10.70
CA LYS A 398 21.27 15.03 11.28
C LYS A 398 19.91 14.39 10.98
N THR A 399 19.72 13.88 9.75
CA THR A 399 18.48 13.18 9.38
C THR A 399 18.36 11.86 10.14
N LEU A 400 19.46 11.15 10.36
CA LEU A 400 19.49 9.94 11.21
C LEU A 400 19.14 10.25 12.68
N ASP A 401 19.68 11.32 13.25
CA ASP A 401 19.33 11.73 14.62
C ASP A 401 17.85 12.06 14.76
N ASN A 402 17.27 12.72 13.75
CA ASN A 402 15.84 12.98 13.71
C ASN A 402 15.03 11.68 13.55
N LEU A 403 15.52 10.71 12.78
CA LEU A 403 14.87 9.41 12.60
C LEU A 403 14.81 8.67 13.94
N LYS A 404 15.93 8.60 14.66
CA LYS A 404 16.00 7.98 16.00
C LYS A 404 15.02 8.63 16.99
N LYS A 405 14.97 9.97 17.03
CA LYS A 405 14.00 10.69 17.86
C LYS A 405 12.55 10.38 17.47
N THR A 406 12.28 10.26 16.17
CA THR A 406 10.94 9.93 15.66
C THR A 406 10.52 8.52 16.06
N ILE A 407 11.42 7.53 15.92
CA ILE A 407 11.18 6.16 16.37
C ILE A 407 10.87 6.11 17.87
N ALA A 408 11.69 6.77 18.71
CA ALA A 408 11.44 6.83 20.15
C ALA A 408 10.09 7.50 20.50
N SER A 409 9.72 8.55 19.77
CA SER A 409 8.41 9.20 19.92
C SER A 409 7.27 8.25 19.55
N TYR A 410 7.41 7.46 18.48
CA TYR A 410 6.40 6.48 18.08
C TYR A 410 6.32 5.29 19.04
N GLN A 411 7.44 4.83 19.58
CA GLN A 411 7.43 3.81 20.64
C GLN A 411 6.61 4.28 21.84
N THR A 412 6.70 5.56 22.20
CA THR A 412 5.88 6.16 23.26
C THR A 412 4.40 6.28 22.85
N LEU A 413 4.13 6.77 21.63
CA LEU A 413 2.78 7.03 21.12
C LEU A 413 1.93 5.75 20.97
N PHE A 414 2.56 4.65 20.57
CA PHE A 414 1.88 3.37 20.29
C PHE A 414 2.02 2.35 21.42
N LYS A 415 2.71 2.69 22.52
CA LYS A 415 2.90 1.82 23.67
C LYS A 415 1.55 1.34 24.23
N GLY A 416 1.44 0.03 24.46
CA GLY A 416 0.22 -0.61 24.98
C GLY A 416 -0.95 -0.63 23.99
N ARG A 417 -0.80 -0.13 22.76
CA ARG A 417 -1.88 -0.12 21.76
C ARG A 417 -1.59 -1.11 20.64
N ASN A 418 -0.36 -1.11 20.13
CA ASN A 418 0.03 -1.88 18.94
C ASN A 418 1.36 -2.63 19.19
N PRO A 419 1.33 -3.78 19.88
CA PRO A 419 2.51 -4.61 20.17
C PRO A 419 3.38 -4.92 18.97
N ALA A 420 2.80 -5.44 17.89
CA ALA A 420 3.56 -5.82 16.70
C ALA A 420 4.21 -4.60 16.04
N PHE A 421 3.58 -3.43 16.11
CA PHE A 421 4.21 -2.19 15.65
C PHE A 421 5.38 -1.74 16.54
N LEU A 422 5.37 -2.03 17.85
CA LEU A 422 6.52 -1.76 18.72
C LEU A 422 7.71 -2.67 18.38
N ASP A 423 7.45 -3.92 18.01
CA ASP A 423 8.49 -4.83 17.51
C ASP A 423 9.10 -4.30 16.21
N TYR A 424 8.25 -3.84 15.29
CA TYR A 424 8.69 -3.14 14.08
C TYR A 424 9.59 -1.95 14.41
N LEU A 425 9.14 -1.03 15.28
CA LEU A 425 9.92 0.15 15.67
C LEU A 425 11.24 -0.21 16.35
N SER A 426 11.27 -1.30 17.10
CA SER A 426 12.49 -1.80 17.76
C SER A 426 13.49 -2.31 16.73
N ARG A 427 13.04 -3.04 15.70
CA ARG A 427 13.89 -3.46 14.58
C ARG A 427 14.35 -2.27 13.73
N GLU A 428 13.47 -1.32 13.43
CA GLU A 428 13.84 -0.06 12.76
C GLU A 428 14.90 0.73 13.55
N ALA A 429 14.82 0.77 14.89
CA ALA A 429 15.85 1.41 15.72
C ALA A 429 17.21 0.72 15.62
N GLN A 430 17.22 -0.62 15.49
CA GLN A 430 18.44 -1.40 15.29
C GLN A 430 19.03 -1.15 13.90
N ILE A 431 18.20 -1.15 12.86
CA ILE A 431 18.60 -0.86 11.47
C ILE A 431 19.17 0.57 11.38
N ALA A 432 18.49 1.55 11.99
CA ALA A 432 18.88 2.96 12.03
C ALA A 432 19.90 3.31 13.13
N ARG A 433 20.73 2.35 13.59
CA ARG A 433 21.77 2.61 14.60
C ARG A 433 22.84 3.57 14.07
N SER A 434 23.27 3.39 12.82
CA SER A 434 24.18 4.28 12.09
C SER A 434 23.78 4.36 10.61
N VAL A 435 24.36 5.31 9.87
CA VAL A 435 24.21 5.35 8.42
C VAL A 435 24.75 4.06 7.79
N SER A 436 25.82 3.49 8.34
CA SER A 436 26.41 2.24 7.84
C SER A 436 25.52 1.02 8.04
N THR A 437 24.85 0.88 9.20
CA THR A 437 23.91 -0.23 9.42
C THR A 437 22.68 -0.10 8.52
N LEU A 438 22.20 1.14 8.32
CA LEU A 438 21.09 1.42 7.40
C LEU A 438 21.46 1.02 5.96
N LYS A 439 22.63 1.42 5.48
CA LYS A 439 23.12 1.03 4.14
C LYS A 439 23.30 -0.47 3.99
N ALA A 440 23.85 -1.13 5.01
CA ALA A 440 24.03 -2.58 5.00
C ALA A 440 22.70 -3.32 4.88
N PHE A 441 21.67 -2.85 5.60
CA PHE A 441 20.33 -3.44 5.52
C PHE A 441 19.69 -3.28 4.14
N TYR A 442 19.77 -2.09 3.53
CA TYR A 442 19.17 -1.80 2.22
C TYR A 442 20.03 -2.23 1.01
N GLY A 443 21.17 -2.88 1.25
CA GLY A 443 22.03 -3.44 0.21
C GLY A 443 22.85 -2.41 -0.57
N ASN A 444 24.15 -2.67 -0.67
CA ASN A 444 25.07 -1.91 -1.52
C ASN A 444 24.98 -2.35 -3.00
N GLY A 445 25.77 -1.74 -3.87
CA GLY A 445 25.88 -2.16 -5.27
C GLY A 445 24.58 -1.94 -6.04
N ASN A 446 23.80 -3.01 -6.24
CA ASN A 446 22.50 -2.93 -6.91
C ASN A 446 21.30 -2.86 -5.96
N GLY A 447 21.51 -3.10 -4.66
CA GLY A 447 20.51 -2.85 -3.62
C GLY A 447 20.15 -1.37 -3.52
N LEU A 448 19.09 -1.05 -2.76
CA LEU A 448 18.53 0.29 -2.66
C LEU A 448 19.56 1.33 -2.20
N ALA A 449 20.44 0.99 -1.25
CA ALA A 449 21.49 1.91 -0.82
C ALA A 449 22.49 2.19 -1.95
N GLY A 450 22.90 1.16 -2.70
CA GLY A 450 23.75 1.31 -3.87
C GLY A 450 23.11 2.10 -5.01
N GLN A 451 21.81 1.92 -5.25
CA GLN A 451 21.07 2.75 -6.23
C GLN A 451 20.99 4.20 -5.79
N ALA A 452 20.72 4.47 -4.51
CA ALA A 452 20.69 5.83 -3.99
C ALA A 452 22.04 6.55 -4.13
N GLU A 453 23.15 5.84 -3.89
CA GLU A 453 24.50 6.37 -4.13
C GLU A 453 24.74 6.72 -5.61
N LYS A 454 24.33 5.83 -6.52
CA LYS A 454 24.45 6.07 -7.97
C LYS A 454 23.58 7.27 -8.40
N VAL A 455 22.34 7.34 -7.94
CA VAL A 455 21.41 8.45 -8.23
C VAL A 455 21.97 9.77 -7.70
N ARG A 456 22.48 9.79 -6.46
CA ARG A 456 23.13 10.96 -5.86
C ARG A 456 24.33 11.47 -6.68
N ALA A 457 25.05 10.59 -7.38
CA ALA A 457 26.19 10.96 -8.21
C ALA A 457 25.78 11.53 -9.59
N LEU A 458 24.55 11.30 -10.04
CA LEU A 458 24.10 11.69 -11.38
C LEU A 458 24.21 13.18 -11.71
N PRO A 459 23.96 14.14 -10.81
CA PRO A 459 24.06 15.56 -11.15
C PRO A 459 25.39 15.96 -11.78
N VAL A 460 26.51 15.40 -11.30
CA VAL A 460 27.85 15.67 -11.85
C VAL A 460 27.98 15.09 -13.26
N HIS A 461 27.46 13.89 -13.49
CA HIS A 461 27.52 13.23 -14.79
C HIS A 461 26.59 13.89 -15.82
N PHE A 462 25.40 14.34 -15.40
CA PHE A 462 24.50 15.12 -16.23
C PHE A 462 25.14 16.46 -16.65
N SER A 463 25.79 17.16 -15.72
CA SER A 463 26.53 18.39 -16.04
C SER A 463 27.64 18.12 -17.06
N ALA A 464 28.47 17.09 -16.83
CA ALA A 464 29.54 16.71 -17.74
C ALA A 464 29.04 16.33 -19.14
N ALA A 465 27.88 15.66 -19.24
CA ALA A 465 27.26 15.34 -20.53
C ALA A 465 26.71 16.60 -21.23
N ALA A 466 26.09 17.52 -20.48
CA ALA A 466 25.55 18.77 -21.02
C ALA A 466 26.65 19.71 -21.55
N GLU A 467 27.79 19.80 -20.86
CA GLU A 467 28.94 20.61 -21.28
C GLU A 467 29.48 20.18 -22.66
N LYS A 468 29.48 18.88 -22.96
CA LYS A 468 29.92 18.35 -24.25
C LYS A 468 28.96 18.65 -25.40
N LEU A 469 27.73 19.03 -25.08
CA LEU A 469 26.72 19.42 -26.07
C LEU A 469 26.82 20.90 -26.44
N TYR A 470 27.45 21.72 -25.59
CA TYR A 470 27.63 23.16 -25.77
C TYR A 470 28.92 23.55 -26.53
N PRO A 471 28.92 24.67 -27.29
CA PRO A 471 27.77 25.52 -27.57
C PRO A 471 26.81 24.88 -28.58
N ALA A 472 25.50 25.02 -28.31
CA ALA A 472 24.48 24.82 -29.33
C ALA A 472 24.74 25.81 -30.48
N THR A 473 24.71 25.31 -31.71
CA THR A 473 24.97 26.12 -32.90
C THR A 473 23.70 26.84 -33.36
N ILE A 474 23.83 27.91 -34.14
CA ILE A 474 22.70 28.71 -34.65
C ILE A 474 21.68 27.86 -35.44
N ASP A 475 22.13 26.76 -36.06
CA ASP A 475 21.28 25.79 -36.79
C ASP A 475 20.29 25.02 -35.90
N ASP A 476 20.51 24.97 -34.58
CA ASP A 476 19.63 24.28 -33.63
C ASP A 476 18.27 25.01 -33.48
N ALA A 477 18.21 26.33 -33.73
CA ALA A 477 17.00 27.14 -33.59
C ALA A 477 15.93 26.85 -34.67
N VAL A 478 16.37 26.54 -35.90
CA VAL A 478 15.48 26.23 -37.03
C VAL A 478 14.82 24.86 -36.85
N THR A 479 15.58 23.88 -36.36
CA THR A 479 15.08 22.52 -36.10
C THR A 479 14.15 22.49 -34.87
N GLN A 480 14.40 23.35 -33.87
CA GLN A 480 13.56 23.47 -32.69
C GLN A 480 12.17 24.07 -33.00
N ALA A 481 12.11 25.05 -33.91
CA ALA A 481 10.83 25.60 -34.40
C ALA A 481 10.01 24.53 -35.15
N ALA A 482 10.67 23.68 -35.94
CA ALA A 482 10.04 22.57 -36.64
C ALA A 482 9.50 21.49 -35.67
N ALA A 483 10.27 21.12 -34.64
CA ALA A 483 9.84 20.14 -33.63
C ALA A 483 8.69 20.66 -32.76
N ALA A 484 8.71 21.94 -32.37
CA ALA A 484 7.61 22.59 -31.65
C ALA A 484 6.32 22.68 -32.48
N SER A 485 6.44 22.88 -33.80
CA SER A 485 5.29 22.89 -34.73
C SER A 485 4.71 21.50 -35.03
N ALA A 486 5.48 20.45 -34.71
CA ALA A 486 5.16 19.05 -34.98
C ALA A 486 4.59 18.29 -33.77
N ALA A 487 4.61 18.90 -32.58
CA ALA A 487 3.92 18.37 -31.42
C ALA A 487 2.41 18.56 -31.65
N PRO A 488 1.58 17.50 -31.63
CA PRO A 488 0.14 17.72 -31.57
C PRO A 488 -0.14 18.55 -30.33
N THR A 489 -1.07 19.50 -30.41
CA THR A 489 -1.71 20.03 -29.21
C THR A 489 -2.19 18.82 -28.42
N ARG A 490 -1.51 18.51 -27.31
CA ARG A 490 -1.90 17.46 -26.37
C ARG A 490 -3.37 17.75 -26.09
N ALA A 491 -4.28 16.89 -26.53
CA ALA A 491 -5.69 17.09 -26.31
C ALA A 491 -5.93 17.04 -24.79
N HIS A 492 -5.90 18.21 -24.14
CA HIS A 492 -6.71 18.42 -22.97
C HIS A 492 -8.12 18.12 -23.44
N VAL A 493 -8.70 17.03 -22.93
CA VAL A 493 -10.15 16.87 -22.96
C VAL A 493 -10.71 17.96 -22.06
N VAL A 494 -10.80 19.18 -22.59
CA VAL A 494 -11.56 20.27 -22.00
C VAL A 494 -13.02 19.88 -22.22
N ARG A 495 -13.63 19.35 -21.15
CA ARG A 495 -15.08 19.23 -21.07
C ARG A 495 -15.62 20.67 -21.06
N VAL A 496 -16.24 21.08 -22.16
CA VAL A 496 -16.91 22.38 -22.28
C VAL A 496 -18.00 22.47 -21.21
N PRO A 497 -17.99 23.48 -20.32
CA PRO A 497 -19.19 23.87 -19.61
C PRO A 497 -20.03 24.74 -20.55
N ALA A 498 -21.32 24.41 -20.65
CA ALA A 498 -22.29 25.18 -21.39
C ALA A 498 -22.50 26.58 -20.76
N GLY A 499 -22.63 27.58 -21.63
CA GLY A 499 -23.37 28.82 -21.36
C GLY A 499 -22.55 30.06 -21.00
N SER A 500 -22.45 31.01 -21.94
CA SER A 500 -23.04 32.37 -21.83
C SER A 500 -22.41 33.34 -22.85
N GLN A 501 -23.22 34.32 -23.25
CA GLN A 501 -23.15 35.16 -24.45
C GLN A 501 -22.20 36.37 -24.42
N GLY A 502 -21.97 36.92 -25.64
CA GLY A 502 -21.60 38.32 -25.94
C GLY A 502 -20.14 38.46 -26.40
N GLY A 503 -19.77 38.76 -27.66
CA GLY A 503 -20.15 39.83 -28.58
C GLY A 503 -18.87 40.68 -28.80
N VAL A 504 -18.29 40.91 -30.00
CA VAL A 504 -18.73 41.79 -31.10
C VAL A 504 -17.54 41.97 -32.11
N THR A 505 -17.83 41.96 -33.43
CA THR A 505 -17.12 42.55 -34.64
C THR A 505 -15.70 42.11 -35.07
N THR A 506 -15.48 41.30 -36.15
CA THR A 506 -15.47 41.52 -37.66
C THR A 506 -14.08 41.89 -38.25
N PRO A 507 -13.77 41.69 -39.55
CA PRO A 507 -13.75 40.45 -40.34
C PRO A 507 -12.48 40.32 -41.25
N THR A 508 -12.15 39.14 -41.79
CA THR A 508 -11.39 39.02 -43.06
C THR A 508 -11.87 37.78 -43.82
N GLU A 509 -12.13 37.96 -45.11
CA GLU A 509 -12.77 37.00 -46.04
C GLU A 509 -12.05 35.63 -46.17
N PRO A 510 -12.80 34.57 -46.55
CA PRO A 510 -12.24 33.26 -46.81
C PRO A 510 -11.80 33.13 -48.28
N ALA A 511 -10.62 32.53 -48.50
CA ALA A 511 -10.28 31.95 -49.80
C ALA A 511 -10.92 30.57 -49.91
N THR A 512 -11.80 30.42 -50.89
CA THR A 512 -12.51 29.20 -51.27
C THR A 512 -11.54 28.25 -51.97
N THR A 513 -11.42 27.01 -51.47
CA THR A 513 -10.86 25.89 -52.23
C THR A 513 -11.82 24.71 -52.11
N GLU A 514 -12.23 24.17 -53.25
CA GLU A 514 -13.19 23.06 -53.39
C GLU A 514 -12.70 21.80 -52.64
N PRO A 515 -13.59 21.01 -52.00
CA PRO A 515 -13.22 19.71 -51.48
C PRO A 515 -13.15 18.69 -52.62
N ALA A 516 -11.99 18.07 -52.80
CA ALA A 516 -11.85 16.86 -53.57
C ALA A 516 -12.48 15.69 -52.79
N THR A 517 -13.49 15.07 -53.39
CA THR A 517 -14.15 13.85 -52.90
C THR A 517 -13.23 12.66 -53.11
N THR A 518 -12.85 11.96 -52.05
CA THR A 518 -12.21 10.64 -52.14
C THR A 518 -13.18 9.59 -51.58
N GLU A 519 -13.48 8.58 -52.38
CA GLU A 519 -14.37 7.47 -52.03
C GLU A 519 -13.84 6.66 -50.83
N PRO A 520 -14.71 6.18 -49.92
CA PRO A 520 -14.27 5.31 -48.83
C PRO A 520 -13.95 3.91 -49.34
N ILE A 521 -12.69 3.49 -49.20
CA ILE A 521 -12.29 2.08 -49.35
C ILE A 521 -12.87 1.29 -48.18
N THR A 522 -13.70 0.29 -48.52
CA THR A 522 -14.28 -0.66 -47.59
C THR A 522 -13.23 -1.74 -47.26
N THR A 523 -12.82 -1.83 -46.00
CA THR A 523 -12.07 -2.99 -45.47
C THR A 523 -13.00 -3.83 -44.61
N ASP A 524 -13.09 -5.13 -44.93
CA ASP A 524 -13.85 -6.14 -44.20
C ASP A 524 -13.51 -6.13 -42.69
N PRO A 525 -14.50 -6.27 -41.79
CA PRO A 525 -14.23 -6.43 -40.37
C PRO A 525 -13.61 -7.81 -40.12
N THR A 526 -12.37 -7.83 -39.65
CA THR A 526 -11.77 -8.99 -38.97
C THR A 526 -12.56 -9.28 -37.69
N THR A 527 -13.09 -10.50 -37.62
CA THR A 527 -13.76 -11.09 -36.46
C THR A 527 -12.79 -11.20 -35.29
N THR A 528 -13.05 -10.46 -34.21
CA THR A 528 -12.42 -10.66 -32.90
C THR A 528 -13.49 -11.24 -31.97
N ASP A 529 -13.18 -12.35 -31.29
CA ASP A 529 -14.06 -13.01 -30.34
C ASP A 529 -14.57 -12.02 -29.27
N PRO A 530 -15.84 -12.11 -28.85
CA PRO A 530 -16.37 -11.24 -27.81
C PRO A 530 -15.73 -11.56 -26.46
N THR A 531 -14.98 -10.61 -25.92
CA THR A 531 -14.65 -10.57 -24.48
C THR A 531 -15.94 -10.39 -23.69
N THR A 532 -16.28 -11.40 -22.90
CA THR A 532 -17.33 -11.38 -21.89
C THR A 532 -17.14 -10.18 -20.96
N SER A 533 -18.00 -9.16 -21.07
CA SER A 533 -18.16 -8.16 -20.02
C SER A 533 -18.97 -8.81 -18.92
N GLU A 534 -18.37 -8.99 -17.74
CA GLU A 534 -19.13 -9.29 -16.54
C GLU A 534 -20.12 -8.15 -16.27
N THR A 535 -21.37 -8.53 -16.12
CA THR A 535 -22.49 -7.67 -15.75
C THR A 535 -22.23 -7.02 -14.40
N LEU A 536 -22.26 -5.69 -14.34
CA LEU A 536 -22.42 -4.95 -13.10
C LEU A 536 -23.80 -5.26 -12.52
N THR A 537 -23.88 -6.20 -11.59
CA THR A 537 -25.03 -6.40 -10.71
C THR A 537 -25.12 -5.20 -9.78
N THR A 538 -26.13 -4.36 -10.00
CA THR A 538 -26.55 -3.34 -9.04
C THR A 538 -27.32 -4.05 -7.93
N GLU A 539 -26.82 -4.04 -6.69
CA GLU A 539 -27.62 -4.51 -5.55
C GLU A 539 -28.86 -3.61 -5.38
N PRO A 540 -30.05 -4.18 -5.13
CA PRO A 540 -31.24 -3.39 -4.84
C PRO A 540 -31.11 -2.73 -3.46
N SER A 541 -31.37 -1.42 -3.40
CA SER A 541 -31.59 -0.68 -2.16
C SER A 541 -32.80 -1.25 -1.42
N THR A 542 -32.57 -1.99 -0.33
CA THR A 542 -33.61 -2.30 0.67
C THR A 542 -33.88 -1.06 1.51
N THR A 543 -35.06 -0.47 1.33
CA THR A 543 -35.66 0.49 2.25
C THR A 543 -36.10 -0.25 3.50
N GLU A 544 -35.63 0.16 4.69
CA GLU A 544 -36.11 -0.39 5.96
C GLU A 544 -37.62 -0.12 6.13
N PRO A 545 -38.43 -1.12 6.54
CA PRO A 545 -39.81 -0.87 6.93
C PRO A 545 -39.85 -0.13 8.27
N SER A 546 -40.56 0.99 8.30
CA SER A 546 -40.91 1.72 9.52
C SER A 546 -41.83 0.86 10.38
N MET A 547 -41.32 0.38 11.53
CA MET A 547 -42.14 -0.24 12.57
C MET A 547 -42.82 0.86 13.40
N THR A 548 -44.14 0.90 13.32
CA THR A 548 -45.01 1.66 14.22
C THR A 548 -45.14 0.89 15.54
N GLU A 549 -44.90 1.53 16.68
CA GLU A 549 -45.07 0.91 18.00
C GLU A 549 -46.52 0.46 18.23
N PRO A 550 -46.78 -0.75 18.76
CA PRO A 550 -48.11 -1.11 19.23
C PRO A 550 -48.39 -0.46 20.60
N SER A 551 -49.49 0.29 20.69
CA SER A 551 -50.06 0.77 21.95
C SER A 551 -50.36 -0.39 22.90
N THR A 552 -49.86 -0.27 24.12
CA THR A 552 -50.21 -1.07 25.30
C THR A 552 -51.71 -0.96 25.57
N THR A 553 -52.42 -2.09 25.58
CA THR A 553 -53.78 -2.21 26.10
C THR A 553 -53.72 -2.83 27.49
N ASP A 554 -54.44 -2.23 28.42
CA ASP A 554 -54.50 -2.52 29.86
C ASP A 554 -54.70 -4.01 30.22
N LEU A 555 -53.95 -4.47 31.21
CA LEU A 555 -54.22 -5.71 31.95
C LEU A 555 -55.30 -5.46 33.02
N PRO A 556 -56.26 -6.39 33.23
CA PRO A 556 -57.20 -6.29 34.32
C PRO A 556 -56.59 -6.74 35.66
N ALA A 557 -56.99 -6.04 36.73
CA ALA A 557 -56.60 -6.28 38.11
C ALA A 557 -56.97 -7.68 38.62
N MET A 558 -56.07 -8.28 39.40
CA MET A 558 -56.32 -9.47 40.23
C MET A 558 -55.84 -9.19 41.66
N ALA A 559 -56.73 -9.45 42.60
CA ALA A 559 -56.65 -9.12 44.01
C ALA A 559 -55.65 -9.99 44.81
N GLU A 560 -55.12 -9.38 45.88
CA GLU A 560 -54.21 -9.99 46.85
C GLU A 560 -54.87 -11.13 47.67
N PRO A 561 -54.10 -12.17 48.04
CA PRO A 561 -54.36 -12.94 49.25
C PRO A 561 -53.39 -12.53 50.37
N GLY A 562 -53.97 -12.12 51.50
CA GLY A 562 -53.25 -11.75 52.72
C GLY A 562 -52.55 -12.94 53.39
N THR A 563 -51.42 -12.66 54.04
CA THR A 563 -50.70 -13.61 54.89
C THR A 563 -50.53 -12.99 56.28
N THR A 564 -51.09 -13.67 57.28
CA THR A 564 -50.97 -13.40 58.71
C THR A 564 -49.67 -13.96 59.27
N ASP A 565 -48.95 -13.16 60.06
CA ASP A 565 -47.70 -13.51 60.74
C ASP A 565 -47.97 -13.79 62.24
N PRO A 566 -47.45 -14.86 62.86
CA PRO A 566 -47.61 -15.08 64.30
C PRO A 566 -46.43 -14.49 65.09
N THR A 567 -46.75 -13.59 66.02
CA THR A 567 -45.84 -13.07 67.04
C THR A 567 -45.77 -14.03 68.24
N THR A 568 -44.56 -14.36 68.69
CA THR A 568 -44.26 -14.95 70.01
C THR A 568 -43.48 -13.96 70.86
N GLU A 569 -44.00 -13.63 72.04
CA GLU A 569 -43.30 -12.94 73.14
C GLU A 569 -43.22 -13.86 74.38
N PRO A 570 -42.17 -13.76 75.23
CA PRO A 570 -41.95 -14.66 76.35
C PRO A 570 -42.52 -14.13 77.68
N VAL A 571 -42.90 -15.05 78.57
CA VAL A 571 -43.39 -14.75 79.93
C VAL A 571 -42.24 -14.86 80.95
N ALA A 572 -42.08 -13.85 81.80
CA ALA A 572 -41.21 -13.80 82.99
C ALA A 572 -41.96 -14.28 84.25
N PRO A 573 -41.31 -14.55 85.40
CA PRO A 573 -40.40 -13.64 86.11
C PRO A 573 -38.94 -14.10 86.25
#